data_AF-A0A1H6E3I2-F1
#
_entry.id   AF-A0A1H6E3I2-F1
#
_cell.length_a   1.000
_cell.length_b   1.000
_cell.length_c   1.000
_cell.angle_alpha   90.00
_cell.angle_beta   90.00
_cell.angle_gamma   90.00
#
_symmetry.space_group_name_H-M   'P 1'
#
loop_
_entity.id
_entity.type
_entity.pdbx_description
1 polymer ?
#
loop_
_entity_poly.entity_id
_entity_poly.type
_entity_poly.pdbx_seq_one_letter_code
_entity_poly.pdbx_strand_id
1 'polypeptide(L)'
;MAARRPERAEAFARRAAGELGIRVRAVRTVEEAARDHDVVVVATDSAAPVLAADWIAPGTHVTTLGPKTASRHEVPAALADRAHVIVTDSLAQAAGYTEPHIFPAGRMVDLGAVLCGAATGRTEPDQITLFWSVGPAGTEVAVAAALWEAAHQAQHGHGSPARETG
;
A
#
# COMPACT_ATOMS: atom_id res chain seq x y z
N MET A 1 7.22 9.20 9.64
CA MET A 1 7.24 9.29 8.16
C MET A 1 8.44 10.11 7.69
N ALA A 2 9.01 9.80 6.53
CA ALA A 2 10.07 10.57 5.89
C ALA A 2 9.71 10.84 4.42
N ALA A 3 10.26 11.91 3.85
CA ALA A 3 10.12 12.22 2.42
C ALA A 3 11.39 12.94 1.93
N ARG A 4 11.64 12.89 0.62
CA ARG A 4 12.76 13.61 -0.04
C ARG A 4 12.77 15.11 0.26
N ARG A 5 11.59 15.67 0.49
CA ARG A 5 11.34 17.07 0.82
C ARG A 5 10.80 17.16 2.26
N PRO A 6 11.59 17.64 3.24
CA PRO A 6 11.19 17.69 4.64
C PRO A 6 9.85 18.40 4.87
N GLU A 7 9.61 19.49 4.14
CA GLU A 7 8.38 20.27 4.22
C GLU A 7 7.13 19.46 3.84
N ARG A 8 7.27 18.51 2.89
CA ARG A 8 6.17 17.59 2.52
C ARG A 8 5.91 16.57 3.62
N ALA A 9 6.95 16.06 4.27
CA ALA A 9 6.79 15.14 5.40
C ALA A 9 6.10 15.84 6.57
N GLU A 10 6.50 17.06 6.91
CA GLU A 10 5.87 17.84 7.98
C GLU A 10 4.42 18.20 7.66
N ALA A 11 4.12 18.62 6.43
CA ALA A 11 2.76 18.93 6.00
C ALA A 11 1.85 17.70 6.07
N PHE A 12 2.31 16.54 5.60
CA PHE A 12 1.55 15.30 5.72
C PHE A 12 1.38 14.91 7.19
N ALA A 13 2.42 15.00 8.02
CA ALA A 13 2.33 14.64 9.42
C ALA A 13 1.27 15.47 10.16
N ARG A 14 1.24 16.80 9.94
CA ARG A 14 0.21 17.67 10.52
C ARG A 14 -1.19 17.30 10.03
N ARG A 15 -1.35 17.08 8.72
CA ARG A 15 -2.65 16.73 8.13
C ARG A 15 -3.16 15.40 8.66
N ALA A 16 -2.35 14.35 8.60
CA ALA A 16 -2.71 13.01 9.06
C ALA A 16 -2.98 12.97 10.57
N ALA A 17 -2.24 13.73 11.39
CA ALA A 17 -2.53 13.84 12.81
C ALA A 17 -3.91 14.47 13.08
N GLY A 18 -4.29 15.50 12.31
CA GLY A 18 -5.60 16.13 12.41
C GLY A 18 -6.75 15.26 11.91
N GLU A 19 -6.58 14.59 10.78
CA GLU A 19 -7.62 13.74 10.16
C GLU A 19 -7.86 12.44 10.94
N LEU A 20 -6.79 11.82 11.45
CA LEU A 20 -6.86 10.47 12.04
C LEU A 20 -6.88 10.48 13.58
N GLY A 21 -6.55 11.61 14.22
CA GLY A 21 -6.46 11.69 15.68
C GLY A 21 -5.33 10.85 16.30
N ILE A 22 -4.32 10.48 15.50
CA ILE A 22 -3.16 9.70 15.95
C ILE A 22 -1.89 10.55 16.00
N ARG A 23 -0.89 10.08 16.76
CA ARG A 23 0.43 10.70 16.75
C ARG A 23 1.13 10.45 15.42
N VAL A 24 1.44 11.51 14.69
CA VAL A 24 2.24 11.44 13.45
C VAL A 24 3.48 12.32 13.59
N ARG A 25 4.64 11.74 13.28
CA ARG A 25 5.94 12.43 13.36
C ARG A 25 6.63 12.40 12.00
N ALA A 26 7.05 13.57 11.53
CA ALA A 26 8.02 13.68 10.45
C ALA A 26 9.42 13.44 11.02
N VAL A 27 10.21 12.59 10.35
CA VAL A 27 11.58 12.24 10.73
C VAL A 27 12.53 12.60 9.59
N ARG A 28 13.84 12.62 9.85
CA ARG A 28 14.82 13.22 8.91
C ARG A 28 15.31 12.25 7.85
N THR A 29 15.30 10.95 8.14
CA THR A 29 15.83 9.93 7.23
C THR A 29 14.78 8.83 6.98
N VAL A 30 14.91 8.15 5.84
CA VAL A 30 14.07 6.97 5.55
C VAL A 30 14.36 5.85 6.53
N GLU A 31 15.61 5.71 6.96
CA GLU A 31 16.04 4.76 7.98
C GLU A 31 15.30 4.94 9.31
N GLU A 32 15.20 6.18 9.82
CA GLU A 32 14.40 6.49 11.02
C GLU A 32 12.91 6.17 10.86
N ALA A 33 12.39 6.18 9.63
CA ALA A 33 10.99 5.87 9.32
C ALA A 33 10.73 4.37 9.08
N ALA A 34 11.78 3.57 8.88
CA ALA A 34 11.67 2.15 8.52
C ALA A 34 12.18 1.23 9.62
N ARG A 35 13.29 1.58 10.28
CA ARG A 35 13.91 0.75 11.31
C ARG A 35 13.03 0.66 12.54
N ASP A 36 12.93 -0.55 13.10
CA ASP A 36 12.19 -0.86 14.33
C ASP A 36 10.70 -0.47 14.30
N HIS A 37 10.06 -0.56 13.12
CA HIS A 37 8.62 -0.36 12.96
C HIS A 37 7.93 -1.65 12.53
N ASP A 38 6.75 -1.91 13.10
CA ASP A 38 5.93 -3.10 12.78
C ASP A 38 5.37 -3.06 11.36
N VAL A 39 5.09 -1.85 10.85
CA VAL A 39 4.53 -1.62 9.52
C VAL A 39 5.32 -0.52 8.81
N VAL A 40 5.80 -0.82 7.61
CA VAL A 40 6.51 0.11 6.73
C VAL A 40 5.74 0.24 5.42
N VAL A 41 5.33 1.46 5.09
CA VAL A 41 4.67 1.77 3.81
C VAL A 41 5.62 2.58 2.96
N VAL A 42 5.93 2.05 1.77
CA VAL A 42 6.75 2.70 0.74
C VAL A 42 5.80 3.13 -0.37
N ALA A 43 5.72 4.44 -0.58
CA ALA A 43 4.80 5.04 -1.53
C ALA A 43 5.49 6.21 -2.22
N THR A 44 6.46 5.89 -3.06
CA THR A 44 7.32 6.89 -3.71
C THR A 44 7.28 6.79 -5.23
N ASP A 45 7.63 7.87 -5.91
CA ASP A 45 7.85 7.90 -7.35
C ASP A 45 9.32 7.59 -7.74
N SER A 46 10.12 7.14 -6.77
CA SER A 46 11.56 6.95 -6.95
C SER A 46 11.85 5.85 -7.96
N ALA A 47 12.80 6.12 -8.87
CA ALA A 47 13.32 5.11 -9.79
C ALA A 47 14.35 4.19 -9.14
N ALA A 48 14.88 4.57 -7.97
CA ALA A 48 15.90 3.83 -7.25
C ALA A 48 15.43 3.50 -5.82
N PRO A 49 15.97 2.42 -5.20
CA PRO A 49 15.65 2.05 -3.84
C PRO A 49 15.81 3.22 -2.86
N VAL A 50 14.77 3.48 -2.07
CA VAL A 50 14.79 4.51 -1.02
C VAL A 50 15.08 3.94 0.37
N LEU A 51 15.02 2.62 0.51
CA LEU A 51 15.26 1.89 1.75
C LEU A 51 16.36 0.85 1.56
N ALA A 52 17.06 0.51 2.64
CA ALA A 52 17.94 -0.64 2.68
C ALA A 52 17.21 -1.85 3.28
N ALA A 53 17.46 -3.04 2.73
CA ALA A 53 16.75 -4.24 3.15
C ALA A 53 16.99 -4.54 4.62
N ASP A 54 18.21 -4.33 5.13
CA ASP A 54 18.66 -4.58 6.51
C ASP A 54 17.98 -3.67 7.56
N TRP A 55 17.35 -2.58 7.15
CA TRP A 55 16.57 -1.72 8.06
C TRP A 55 15.27 -2.38 8.51
N ILE A 56 14.75 -3.36 7.76
CA ILE A 56 13.50 -4.04 8.07
C ILE A 56 13.74 -5.09 9.17
N ALA A 57 13.06 -4.95 10.29
CA ALA A 57 13.19 -5.87 11.43
C ALA A 57 12.40 -7.17 11.18
N PRO A 58 12.76 -8.29 11.85
CA PRO A 58 11.88 -9.45 11.94
C PRO A 58 10.49 -9.03 12.44
N GLY A 59 9.45 -9.62 11.86
CA GLY A 59 8.06 -9.33 12.17
C GLY A 59 7.46 -8.16 11.39
N THR A 60 8.26 -7.31 10.73
CA THR A 60 7.74 -6.17 9.99
C THR A 60 6.87 -6.58 8.80
N HIS A 61 5.75 -5.89 8.61
CA HIS A 61 4.97 -5.88 7.38
C HIS A 61 5.38 -4.69 6.49
N VAL A 62 5.74 -4.95 5.24
CA VAL A 62 6.10 -3.93 4.26
C VAL A 62 5.04 -3.87 3.17
N THR A 63 4.57 -2.68 2.83
CA THR A 63 3.71 -2.42 1.66
C THR A 63 4.45 -1.53 0.68
N THR A 64 4.44 -1.89 -0.60
CA THR A 64 5.03 -1.10 -1.70
C THR A 64 3.94 -0.70 -2.69
N LEU A 65 3.87 0.57 -3.04
CA LEU A 65 2.89 1.14 -3.98
C LEU A 65 3.53 1.75 -5.23
N GLY A 66 4.84 2.02 -5.18
CA GLY A 66 5.56 2.74 -6.22
C GLY A 66 6.08 1.86 -7.35
N PRO A 67 7.03 2.39 -8.14
CA PRO A 67 7.70 1.65 -9.20
C PRO A 67 8.30 0.34 -8.70
N LYS A 68 8.31 -0.67 -9.57
CA LYS A 68 8.68 -2.06 -9.23
C LYS A 68 9.33 -2.84 -10.38
N THR A 69 9.58 -2.19 -11.51
CA THR A 69 10.21 -2.82 -12.69
C THR A 69 11.72 -2.88 -12.53
N ALA A 70 12.38 -3.70 -13.35
CA ALA A 70 13.83 -3.90 -13.31
C ALA A 70 14.63 -2.59 -13.37
N SER A 71 14.18 -1.60 -14.15
CA SER A 71 14.82 -0.29 -14.27
C SER A 71 14.32 0.76 -13.28
N ARG A 72 13.11 0.61 -12.72
CA ARG A 72 12.50 1.58 -11.81
C ARG A 72 11.83 0.86 -10.65
N HIS A 73 12.47 0.90 -9.49
CA HIS A 73 11.96 0.24 -8.28
C HIS A 73 12.24 1.03 -7.00
N GLU A 74 11.26 1.11 -6.11
CA GLU A 74 11.39 1.90 -4.86
C GLU A 74 12.04 1.13 -3.70
N VAL A 75 12.12 -0.20 -3.80
CA VAL A 75 12.73 -1.08 -2.79
C VAL A 75 13.89 -1.88 -3.38
N PRO A 76 14.87 -2.30 -2.57
CA PRO A 76 16.00 -3.09 -3.05
C PRO A 76 15.57 -4.53 -3.34
N ALA A 77 16.25 -5.19 -4.28
CA ALA A 77 15.98 -6.60 -4.60
C ALA A 77 16.15 -7.53 -3.37
N ALA A 78 17.13 -7.23 -2.53
CA ALA A 78 17.40 -7.96 -1.28
C ALA A 78 16.20 -7.98 -0.30
N LEU A 79 15.20 -7.11 -0.46
CA LEU A 79 13.99 -7.16 0.37
C LEU A 79 13.18 -8.44 0.12
N ALA A 80 13.08 -8.94 -1.11
CA ALA A 80 12.37 -10.19 -1.39
C ALA A 80 13.08 -11.43 -0.86
N ASP A 81 14.40 -11.38 -0.74
CA ASP A 81 15.19 -12.47 -0.15
C ASP A 81 14.95 -12.56 1.36
N ARG A 82 14.63 -11.43 2.02
CA ARG A 82 14.28 -11.38 3.44
C ARG A 82 12.79 -11.61 3.71
N ALA A 83 11.93 -11.36 2.72
CA ALA A 83 10.50 -11.56 2.84
C ALA A 83 10.14 -13.05 2.85
N HIS A 84 9.50 -13.48 3.93
CA HIS A 84 9.06 -14.85 4.11
C HIS A 84 7.77 -15.11 3.30
N VAL A 85 6.92 -14.09 3.23
CA VAL A 85 5.66 -14.13 2.46
C VAL A 85 5.59 -12.88 1.60
N ILE A 86 5.44 -13.06 0.29
CA ILE A 86 5.21 -11.98 -0.66
C ILE A 86 3.81 -12.16 -1.22
N VAL A 87 2.94 -11.19 -1.00
CA VAL A 87 1.55 -11.22 -1.45
C VAL A 87 1.36 -10.13 -2.49
N THR A 88 0.63 -10.42 -3.58
CA THR A 88 0.25 -9.41 -4.57
C THR A 88 -1.26 -9.41 -4.77
N ASP A 89 -1.79 -8.26 -5.15
CA ASP A 89 -3.20 -8.04 -5.48
C ASP A 89 -3.59 -8.60 -6.84
N SER A 90 -2.64 -8.92 -7.73
CA SER A 90 -2.91 -9.69 -8.96
C SER A 90 -1.65 -10.35 -9.52
N LEU A 91 -1.62 -11.69 -9.49
CA LEU A 91 -0.55 -12.47 -10.12
C LEU A 91 -0.52 -12.29 -11.64
N ALA A 92 -1.69 -12.26 -12.27
CA ALA A 92 -1.82 -12.09 -13.72
C ALA A 92 -1.25 -10.74 -14.16
N GLN A 93 -1.56 -9.66 -13.44
CA GLN A 93 -1.01 -8.36 -13.74
C GLN A 93 0.48 -8.29 -13.41
N ALA A 94 0.94 -8.90 -12.31
CA ALA A 94 2.36 -8.97 -12.00
C ALA A 94 3.20 -9.68 -13.09
N ALA A 95 2.63 -10.68 -13.78
CA ALA A 95 3.25 -11.38 -14.89
C ALA A 95 3.09 -10.67 -16.25
N GLY A 96 2.16 -9.72 -16.36
CA GLY A 96 1.78 -9.07 -17.62
C GLY A 96 2.52 -7.79 -17.97
N TYR A 97 3.45 -7.31 -17.13
CA TYR A 97 4.22 -6.10 -17.42
C TYR A 97 5.19 -6.35 -18.58
N THR A 98 5.29 -5.38 -19.49
CA THR A 98 6.26 -5.39 -20.60
C THR A 98 7.70 -5.46 -20.09
N GLU A 99 8.00 -4.69 -19.05
CA GLU A 99 9.27 -4.76 -18.33
C GLU A 99 9.08 -5.62 -17.06
N PRO A 100 9.89 -6.67 -16.85
CA PRO A 100 9.72 -7.53 -15.70
C PRO A 100 9.92 -6.77 -14.39
N HIS A 101 9.23 -7.23 -13.35
CA HIS A 101 9.46 -6.76 -11.99
C HIS A 101 10.83 -7.18 -11.47
N ILE A 102 11.31 -6.49 -10.43
CA ILE A 102 12.52 -6.92 -9.70
C ILE A 102 12.35 -8.26 -8.99
N PHE A 103 11.10 -8.71 -8.79
CA PHE A 103 10.76 -9.99 -8.19
C PHE A 103 10.01 -10.88 -9.18
N PRO A 104 10.38 -12.17 -9.32
CA PRO A 104 9.65 -13.08 -10.18
C PRO A 104 8.25 -13.32 -9.61
N ALA A 105 7.23 -13.34 -10.47
CA ALA A 105 5.84 -13.57 -10.06
C ALA A 105 5.65 -14.90 -9.29
N GLY A 106 6.46 -15.93 -9.59
CA GLY A 106 6.43 -17.21 -8.88
C GLY A 106 6.86 -17.16 -7.42
N ARG A 107 7.41 -16.05 -6.92
CA ARG A 107 7.67 -15.83 -5.49
C ARG A 107 6.47 -15.23 -4.75
N MET A 108 5.44 -14.83 -5.47
CA MET A 108 4.27 -14.12 -4.93
C MET A 108 3.10 -15.08 -4.75
N VAL A 109 2.26 -14.77 -3.77
CA VAL A 109 0.98 -15.43 -3.51
C VAL A 109 -0.14 -14.43 -3.80
N ASP A 110 -1.26 -14.93 -4.31
CA ASP A 110 -2.45 -14.12 -4.56
C ASP A 110 -3.12 -13.68 -3.24
N LEU A 111 -3.43 -12.38 -3.11
CA LEU A 111 -4.09 -11.83 -1.93
C LEU A 111 -5.48 -12.45 -1.72
N GLY A 112 -6.26 -12.66 -2.78
CA GLY A 112 -7.57 -13.29 -2.71
C GLY A 112 -7.48 -14.74 -2.20
N ALA A 113 -6.48 -15.50 -2.67
CA ALA A 113 -6.23 -16.84 -2.15
C ALA A 113 -5.90 -16.85 -0.65
N VAL A 114 -5.12 -15.86 -0.16
CA VAL A 114 -4.85 -15.71 1.28
C VAL A 114 -6.13 -15.38 2.05
N LEU A 115 -6.92 -14.42 1.56
CA LEU A 115 -8.17 -14.00 2.22
C LEU A 115 -9.21 -15.13 2.30
N CYS A 116 -9.25 -16.01 1.29
CA CYS A 116 -10.15 -17.17 1.24
C CYS A 116 -9.60 -18.41 1.95
N GLY A 117 -8.40 -18.35 2.55
CA GLY A 117 -7.75 -19.50 3.20
C GLY A 117 -7.22 -20.57 2.23
N ALA A 118 -7.16 -20.28 0.93
CA ALA A 118 -6.59 -21.15 -0.10
C ALA A 118 -5.06 -21.07 -0.19
N ALA A 119 -4.47 -20.02 0.40
CA ALA A 119 -3.03 -19.86 0.56
C ALA A 119 -2.69 -19.28 1.93
N THR A 120 -1.44 -19.45 2.35
CA THR A 120 -0.98 -19.04 3.67
C THR A 120 -0.39 -17.64 3.64
N GLY A 121 -0.90 -16.76 4.51
CA GLY A 121 -0.29 -15.46 4.81
C GLY A 121 0.84 -15.60 5.83
N ARG A 122 0.92 -14.66 6.77
CA ARG A 122 1.81 -14.75 7.93
C ARG A 122 1.40 -15.92 8.83
N THR A 123 2.35 -16.74 9.25
CA THR A 123 2.15 -17.82 10.23
C THR A 123 2.90 -17.60 11.53
N GLU A 124 4.03 -16.91 11.49
CA GLU A 124 4.88 -16.68 12.66
C GLU A 124 5.09 -15.16 12.91
N PRO A 125 5.28 -14.75 14.17
CA PRO A 125 5.39 -13.34 14.53
C PRO A 125 6.66 -12.67 13.98
N ASP A 126 7.73 -13.42 13.71
CA ASP A 126 9.03 -12.92 13.23
C ASP A 126 9.16 -12.88 11.71
N GLN A 127 8.20 -13.44 10.97
CA GLN A 127 8.20 -13.41 9.52
C GLN A 127 8.15 -11.97 9.00
N ILE A 128 8.96 -11.66 7.99
CA ILE A 128 8.79 -10.41 7.23
C ILE A 128 7.75 -10.68 6.14
N THR A 129 6.70 -9.87 6.08
CA THR A 129 5.70 -9.97 5.00
C THR A 129 5.76 -8.77 4.09
N LEU A 130 5.68 -9.00 2.79
CA LEU A 130 5.74 -7.96 1.76
C LEU A 130 4.43 -7.99 0.95
N PHE A 131 3.68 -6.89 0.98
CA PHE A 131 2.60 -6.65 0.04
C PHE A 131 3.11 -5.88 -1.18
N TRP A 132 3.08 -6.56 -2.32
CA TRP A 132 3.55 -6.11 -3.62
C TRP A 132 2.38 -5.65 -4.48
N SER A 133 1.84 -4.45 -4.20
CA SER A 133 0.65 -3.94 -4.90
C SER A 133 0.96 -3.53 -6.34
N VAL A 134 0.43 -4.25 -7.32
CA VAL A 134 0.56 -3.94 -8.75
C VAL A 134 -0.60 -3.09 -9.26
N GLY A 135 -1.60 -2.81 -8.42
CA GLY A 135 -2.74 -1.93 -8.75
C GLY A 135 -3.67 -2.60 -9.76
N PRO A 136 -4.46 -3.62 -9.35
CA PRO A 136 -5.19 -4.47 -10.28
C PRO A 136 -6.21 -3.65 -11.06
N ALA A 137 -6.22 -3.81 -12.38
CA ALA A 137 -7.25 -3.20 -13.20
C ALA A 137 -8.65 -3.55 -12.68
N GLY A 138 -9.50 -2.54 -12.47
CA GLY A 138 -10.87 -2.72 -12.01
C GLY A 138 -11.13 -2.22 -10.59
N THR A 139 -10.10 -1.93 -9.79
CA THR A 139 -10.31 -1.19 -8.52
C THR A 139 -10.99 0.16 -8.75
N GLU A 140 -10.70 0.82 -9.87
CA GLU A 140 -11.34 2.08 -10.27
C GLU A 140 -12.83 1.89 -10.56
N VAL A 141 -13.21 0.77 -11.18
CA VAL A 141 -14.60 0.44 -11.49
C VAL A 141 -15.38 0.17 -10.20
N ALA A 142 -14.79 -0.56 -9.26
CA ALA A 142 -15.40 -0.80 -7.96
C ALA A 142 -15.60 0.49 -7.17
N VAL A 143 -14.61 1.39 -7.17
CA VAL A 143 -14.74 2.72 -6.54
C VAL A 143 -15.82 3.56 -7.24
N ALA A 144 -15.87 3.55 -8.58
CA ALA A 144 -16.91 4.27 -9.33
C ALA A 144 -18.32 3.78 -9.00
N ALA A 145 -18.51 2.46 -8.89
CA ALA A 145 -19.78 1.87 -8.48
C ALA A 145 -20.18 2.30 -7.06
N ALA A 146 -19.26 2.25 -6.10
CA ALA A 146 -19.52 2.67 -4.73
C ALA A 146 -19.88 4.17 -4.63
N LEU A 147 -19.20 5.03 -5.41
CA LEU A 147 -19.52 6.46 -5.48
C LEU A 147 -20.90 6.70 -6.09
N TRP A 148 -21.25 5.95 -7.14
CA TRP A 148 -22.56 6.03 -7.77
C TRP A 148 -23.68 5.64 -6.80
N GLU A 149 -23.52 4.54 -6.07
CA GLU A 149 -24.49 4.09 -5.06
C GLU A 149 -24.66 5.11 -3.93
N ALA A 150 -23.56 5.64 -3.39
CA ALA A 150 -23.59 6.67 -2.36
C ALA A 150 -24.32 7.94 -2.82
N ALA A 151 -24.09 8.37 -4.07
CA ALA A 151 -24.77 9.53 -4.65
C ALA A 151 -26.29 9.29 -4.80
N HIS A 152 -26.71 8.10 -5.24
CA HIS A 152 -28.12 7.75 -5.37
C HIS A 152 -28.83 7.73 -4.01
N GLN A 153 -28.18 7.16 -3.00
CA GLN A 153 -28.73 7.14 -1.63
C GLN A 153 -28.87 8.56 -1.05
N ALA A 154 -27.89 9.44 -1.30
CA ALA A 154 -27.94 10.83 -0.83
C ALA A 154 -29.07 11.65 -1.50
N GLN A 155 -29.37 11.37 -2.78
CA GLN A 155 -30.47 12.01 -3.52
C GLN A 155 -31.87 11.56 -3.02
N HIS A 156 -32.00 10.33 -2.54
CA HIS A 156 -33.26 9.82 -1.98
C HIS A 156 -33.44 10.11 -0.47
N GLY A 157 -32.38 10.54 0.23
CA GLY A 157 -32.43 10.98 1.64
C GLY A 157 -32.89 12.43 1.85
N HIS A 158 -32.95 13.24 0.80
CA HIS A 158 -33.44 14.62 0.85
C HIS A 158 -34.89 14.69 0.33
N GLY A 159 -35.83 14.15 1.09
CA GLY A 159 -37.26 14.38 0.83
C GLY A 159 -37.57 15.87 0.84
N SER A 160 -38.04 16.42 -0.28
CA SER A 160 -38.58 17.78 -0.33
C SER A 160 -39.65 17.96 0.77
N PRO A 161 -39.70 19.11 1.47
CA PRO A 161 -40.81 19.38 2.37
C PRO A 161 -42.10 19.38 1.55
N ALA A 162 -43.07 18.57 2.00
CA ALA A 162 -44.40 18.53 1.42
C ALA A 162 -44.96 19.96 1.37
N ARG A 163 -45.35 20.42 0.17
CA ARG A 163 -46.12 21.65 0.03
C ARG A 163 -47.49 21.41 0.63
N GLU A 164 -47.76 21.96 1.81
CA GLU A 164 -49.11 22.08 2.34
C GLU A 164 -49.92 22.98 1.41
N THR A 165 -50.92 22.38 0.76
CA THR A 165 -51.95 23.08 -0.02
C THR A 165 -52.98 23.67 0.94
N GLY A 166 -53.07 24.99 0.99
CA GLY A 166 -54.22 25.72 1.52
C GLY A 166 -55.24 26.06 0.44
#